data_AF-A0A1G3AQB9-F1
#
_entry.id   AF-A0A1G3AQB9-F1
#
_cell.length_a   1.000
_cell.length_b   1.000
_cell.length_c   1.000
_cell.angle_alpha   90.00
_cell.angle_beta   90.00
_cell.angle_gamma   90.00
#
_symmetry.space_group_name_H-M   'P 1'
#
loop_
_entity.id
_entity.type
_entity.pdbx_description
1 polymer ?
#
loop_
_entity_poly.entity_id
_entity_poly.type
_entity_poly.pdbx_seq_one_letter_code
_entity_poly.pdbx_strand_id
1 'polypeptide(L)'
;MGLVLLAGAAAEEPRKLPDTPKLTEAVRRGWLRGQIVSGRIAFRGTRLGSMNDAAKSDGREERMGIHITPQEFTVRYEMLSPEEEFLLEITGSDQIHVRRTAKGDSRLVPVDFRQSADEPLRLTVGPEEDEQAHSSPSLWHLLITRPEVCRQHLVPLLQVLDEQWDLSTTAEQVEASLLRAAAEGDLPDPRRWADLVEQLGDERYARREAADRELRALGRVVLTYLDGLDPSRLDAEQHYRVQRIVMMLSASIENDTPPQIASWMAGDPAVWLALLSRDDESTRRLAAQRLGALLGKPVAFDPAADPATRAGQIEQLRSQILGHIK
;
A
#
# COMPACT_ATOMS: atom_id res chain seq x y z
N MET A 1 11.98 -1.41 -31.69
CA MET A 1 12.86 -0.41 -31.06
C MET A 1 12.00 0.74 -30.58
N GLY A 2 11.50 0.66 -29.35
CA GLY A 2 10.77 1.75 -28.69
C GLY A 2 11.73 2.48 -27.77
N LEU A 3 11.93 3.77 -28.00
CA LEU A 3 12.75 4.64 -27.17
C LEU A 3 11.96 4.93 -25.88
N VAL A 4 12.37 4.36 -24.75
CA VAL A 4 11.89 4.81 -23.43
C VAL A 4 12.65 6.09 -23.11
N LEU A 5 12.00 7.23 -23.35
CA LEU A 5 12.50 8.53 -22.93
C LEU A 5 12.42 8.59 -21.40
N LEU A 6 13.55 8.38 -20.73
CA LEU A 6 13.78 8.83 -19.36
C LEU A 6 13.82 10.37 -19.41
N ALA A 7 12.65 10.99 -19.36
CA ALA A 7 12.54 12.42 -19.13
C ALA A 7 13.14 12.71 -17.75
N GLY A 8 14.21 13.49 -17.71
CA GLY A 8 14.78 14.00 -16.48
C GLY A 8 13.70 14.71 -15.68
N ALA A 9 13.47 14.25 -14.45
CA ALA A 9 12.58 14.88 -13.50
C ALA A 9 13.12 16.29 -13.19
N ALA A 10 12.64 17.30 -13.92
CA ALA A 10 12.65 18.65 -13.41
C ALA A 10 11.90 18.60 -12.08
N ALA A 11 12.52 19.11 -11.02
CA ALA A 11 11.90 19.25 -9.72
C ALA A 11 10.67 20.17 -9.87
N GLU A 12 9.52 19.57 -10.14
CA GLU A 12 8.22 20.22 -10.12
C GLU A 12 8.00 20.74 -8.68
N GLU A 13 7.60 22.01 -8.55
CA GLU A 13 7.23 22.58 -7.25
C GLU A 13 6.22 21.66 -6.54
N PRO A 14 6.29 21.52 -5.20
CA PRO A 14 5.35 20.71 -4.45
C PRO A 14 3.93 21.19 -4.78
N ARG A 15 3.19 20.35 -5.51
CA ARG A 15 1.86 20.69 -6.01
C ARG A 15 0.95 20.99 -4.83
N LYS A 16 0.33 22.16 -4.87
CA LYS A 16 -0.56 22.67 -3.82
C LYS A 16 -1.65 21.63 -3.54
N LEU A 17 -1.87 21.34 -2.25
CA LEU A 17 -3.00 20.52 -1.81
C LEU A 17 -4.30 21.08 -2.42
N PRO A 18 -5.24 20.22 -2.86
CA PRO A 18 -6.58 20.69 -3.16
C PRO A 18 -7.10 21.44 -1.94
N ASP A 19 -7.41 22.72 -2.09
CA ASP A 19 -8.13 23.45 -1.05
C ASP A 19 -9.51 22.79 -0.98
N THR A 20 -9.95 22.27 0.16
CA THR A 20 -11.23 21.52 0.31
C THR A 20 -11.93 21.90 1.61
N PRO A 21 -12.33 23.16 1.78
CA PRO A 21 -12.70 23.72 3.07
C PRO A 21 -13.86 22.98 3.72
N LYS A 22 -14.85 22.50 2.95
CA LYS A 22 -15.99 21.74 3.50
C LYS A 22 -15.59 20.38 4.04
N LEU A 23 -14.75 19.65 3.31
CA LEU A 23 -14.23 18.35 3.75
C LEU A 23 -13.32 18.51 4.97
N THR A 24 -12.41 19.48 4.93
CA THR A 24 -11.56 19.84 6.07
C THR A 24 -12.38 20.25 7.29
N GLU A 25 -13.45 21.02 7.12
CA GLU A 25 -14.36 21.39 8.19
C GLU A 25 -15.13 20.18 8.75
N ALA A 26 -15.56 19.24 7.91
CA ALA A 26 -16.19 18.01 8.37
C ALA A 26 -15.25 17.18 9.25
N VAL A 27 -13.99 17.02 8.84
CA VAL A 27 -12.94 16.35 9.61
C VAL A 27 -12.68 17.08 10.93
N ARG A 28 -12.49 18.41 10.91
CA ARG A 28 -12.25 19.24 12.11
C ARG A 28 -13.42 19.22 13.09
N ARG A 29 -14.66 19.17 12.59
CA ARG A 29 -15.87 19.02 13.42
C ARG A 29 -16.07 17.58 13.91
N GLY A 30 -15.19 16.65 13.51
CA GLY A 30 -15.17 15.27 13.93
C GLY A 30 -16.18 14.38 13.22
N TRP A 31 -16.83 14.82 12.14
CA TRP A 31 -17.75 13.93 11.40
C TRP A 31 -17.03 12.68 10.88
N LEU A 32 -15.79 12.85 10.45
CA LEU A 32 -14.95 11.82 9.85
C LEU A 32 -13.62 11.76 10.58
N ARG A 33 -13.15 10.54 10.81
CA ARG A 33 -11.77 10.28 11.21
C ARG A 33 -11.22 9.16 10.35
N GLY A 34 -10.22 9.49 9.54
CA GLY A 34 -9.41 8.51 8.83
C GLY A 34 -8.34 7.93 9.75
N GLN A 35 -7.96 6.69 9.51
CA GLN A 35 -6.79 6.03 10.09
C GLN A 35 -6.23 5.04 9.07
N ILE A 36 -4.95 4.70 9.18
CA ILE A 36 -4.36 3.63 8.37
C ILE A 36 -4.16 2.41 9.25
N VAL A 37 -4.85 1.33 8.88
CA VAL A 37 -4.83 0.05 9.60
C VAL A 37 -4.45 -1.03 8.60
N SER A 38 -3.35 -1.73 8.88
CA SER A 38 -2.84 -2.79 8.00
C SER A 38 -2.61 -2.30 6.56
N GLY A 39 -2.13 -1.07 6.43
CA GLY A 39 -1.91 -0.40 5.15
C GLY A 39 -3.16 -0.13 4.34
N ARG A 40 -4.35 -0.19 4.93
CA ARG A 40 -5.61 0.23 4.30
C ARG A 40 -6.15 1.44 5.03
N ILE A 41 -6.75 2.36 4.28
CA ILE A 41 -7.38 3.55 4.88
C ILE A 41 -8.73 3.10 5.43
N ALA A 42 -8.96 3.31 6.71
CA ALA A 42 -10.24 3.02 7.35
C ALA A 42 -10.84 4.32 7.90
N PHE A 43 -12.15 4.46 7.76
CA PHE A 43 -12.92 5.58 8.31
C PHE A 43 -13.81 5.13 9.44
N ARG A 44 -13.94 6.00 10.44
CA ARG A 44 -14.93 5.89 11.50
C ARG A 44 -15.74 7.16 11.56
N GLY A 45 -17.06 7.02 11.58
CA GLY A 45 -17.98 8.09 11.93
C GLY A 45 -17.97 8.29 13.43
N THR A 46 -17.71 9.51 13.91
CA THR A 46 -17.80 9.79 15.36
C THR A 46 -19.19 10.28 15.78
N ARG A 47 -20.06 10.56 14.80
CA ARG A 47 -21.42 11.07 15.00
C ARG A 47 -22.40 10.28 14.15
N LEU A 48 -23.58 10.00 14.70
CA LEU A 48 -24.73 9.51 13.94
C LEU A 48 -25.50 10.72 13.36
N GLY A 49 -26.03 10.56 12.15
CA GLY A 49 -26.84 11.55 11.48
C GLY A 49 -26.46 11.78 10.03
N SER A 50 -27.06 12.81 9.45
CA SER A 50 -26.81 13.20 8.06
C SER A 50 -26.38 14.67 8.01
N MET A 51 -25.44 14.98 7.13
CA MET A 51 -25.05 16.34 6.80
C MET A 51 -25.03 16.48 5.28
N ASN A 52 -25.74 17.48 4.76
CA ASN A 52 -25.66 17.87 3.36
C ASN A 52 -25.27 19.34 3.32
N ASP A 53 -24.22 19.66 2.59
CA ASP A 53 -23.72 21.01 2.43
C ASP A 53 -23.36 21.24 0.97
N ALA A 54 -23.67 22.42 0.45
CA ALA A 54 -23.34 22.83 -0.90
C ALA A 54 -22.96 24.30 -0.90
N ALA A 55 -21.86 24.63 -1.57
CA ALA A 55 -21.38 25.98 -1.66
C ALA A 55 -20.91 26.28 -3.08
N LYS A 56 -21.09 27.53 -3.51
CA LYS A 56 -20.58 28.03 -4.78
C LYS A 56 -19.92 29.38 -4.54
N SER A 57 -18.66 29.50 -4.89
CA SER A 57 -17.85 30.70 -4.67
C SER A 57 -16.77 30.78 -5.74
N ASP A 58 -16.60 31.96 -6.36
CA ASP A 58 -15.48 32.27 -7.26
C ASP A 58 -15.13 31.19 -8.30
N GLY A 59 -16.13 30.76 -9.09
CA GLY A 59 -15.93 29.72 -10.12
C GLY A 59 -15.76 28.29 -9.60
N ARG A 60 -15.79 28.11 -8.29
CA ARG A 60 -15.70 26.82 -7.59
C ARG A 60 -17.04 26.42 -7.00
N GLU A 61 -17.38 25.15 -7.13
CA GLU A 61 -18.59 24.55 -6.58
C GLU A 61 -18.20 23.33 -5.74
N GLU A 62 -18.76 23.22 -4.54
CA GLU A 62 -18.55 22.10 -3.64
C GLU A 62 -19.88 21.52 -3.21
N ARG A 63 -19.93 20.19 -3.13
CA ARG A 63 -21.07 19.42 -2.62
C ARG A 63 -20.56 18.34 -1.70
N MET A 64 -21.13 18.24 -0.51
CA MET A 64 -20.79 17.25 0.48
C MET A 64 -22.05 16.62 1.04
N GLY A 65 -22.11 15.29 1.01
CA GLY A 65 -23.10 14.48 1.69
C GLY A 65 -22.40 13.52 2.64
N ILE A 66 -22.82 13.49 3.90
CA ILE A 66 -22.41 12.50 4.90
C ILE A 66 -23.68 11.86 5.45
N HIS A 67 -23.73 10.54 5.45
CA HIS A 67 -24.79 9.77 6.07
C HIS A 67 -24.19 8.67 6.94
N ILE A 68 -24.45 8.75 8.25
CA ILE A 68 -23.90 7.81 9.23
C ILE A 68 -25.04 7.28 10.10
N THR A 69 -25.32 6.00 9.97
CA THR A 69 -26.26 5.23 10.77
C THR A 69 -25.55 4.00 11.35
N PRO A 70 -26.19 3.23 12.26
CA PRO A 70 -25.61 1.98 12.73
C PRO A 70 -25.39 0.93 11.64
N GLN A 71 -26.07 1.03 10.49
CA GLN A 71 -26.00 0.06 9.39
C GLN A 71 -25.25 0.59 8.16
N GLU A 72 -25.13 1.91 8.03
CA GLU A 72 -24.63 2.55 6.82
C GLU A 72 -23.69 3.70 7.16
N PHE A 73 -22.56 3.74 6.47
CA PHE A 73 -21.63 4.86 6.50
C PHE A 73 -21.34 5.24 5.06
N THR A 74 -21.79 6.41 4.63
CA THR A 74 -21.50 6.94 3.30
C THR A 74 -21.05 8.39 3.37
N VAL A 75 -20.02 8.70 2.61
CA VAL A 75 -19.50 10.06 2.41
C VAL A 75 -19.33 10.26 0.93
N ARG A 76 -19.85 11.36 0.42
CA ARG A 76 -19.59 11.81 -0.94
C ARG A 76 -19.21 13.28 -0.89
N TYR A 77 -18.03 13.60 -1.36
CA TYR A 77 -17.54 14.95 -1.52
C TYR A 77 -17.14 15.16 -2.98
N GLU A 78 -17.65 16.24 -3.56
CA GLU A 78 -17.37 16.65 -4.93
C GLU A 78 -16.99 18.12 -4.92
N MET A 79 -15.87 18.43 -5.56
CA MET A 79 -15.42 19.79 -5.82
C MET A 79 -15.22 19.95 -7.32
N LEU A 80 -15.82 20.98 -7.89
CA LEU A 80 -15.66 21.42 -9.26
C LEU A 80 -15.00 22.79 -9.27
N SER A 81 -13.94 22.95 -10.05
CA SER A 81 -13.28 24.24 -10.31
C SER A 81 -13.01 24.39 -11.82
N PRO A 82 -12.53 25.55 -12.29
CA PRO A 82 -12.13 25.70 -13.69
C PRO A 82 -10.98 24.77 -14.09
N GLU A 83 -10.14 24.36 -13.15
CA GLU A 83 -8.91 23.59 -13.41
C GLU A 83 -9.08 22.09 -13.17
N GLU A 84 -10.01 21.68 -12.30
CA GLU A 84 -10.18 20.27 -11.93
C GLU A 84 -11.57 19.93 -11.38
N GLU A 85 -11.86 18.64 -11.43
CA GLU A 85 -12.90 17.96 -10.67
C GLU A 85 -12.22 17.02 -9.67
N PHE A 86 -12.56 17.14 -8.39
CA PHE A 86 -12.14 16.24 -7.33
C PHE A 86 -13.35 15.53 -6.73
N LEU A 87 -13.25 14.22 -6.59
CA LEU A 87 -14.27 13.35 -6.03
C LEU A 87 -13.63 12.50 -4.92
N LEU A 88 -14.31 12.46 -3.77
CA LEU A 88 -14.06 11.52 -2.70
C LEU A 88 -15.36 10.79 -2.39
N GLU A 89 -15.34 9.47 -2.50
CA GLU A 89 -16.44 8.61 -2.06
C GLU A 89 -15.91 7.63 -1.01
N ILE A 90 -16.67 7.47 0.06
CA ILE A 90 -16.41 6.48 1.10
C ILE A 90 -17.71 5.72 1.33
N THR A 91 -17.64 4.40 1.22
CA THR A 91 -18.77 3.49 1.48
C THR A 91 -18.34 2.46 2.51
N GLY A 92 -19.09 2.33 3.59
CA GLY A 92 -18.66 1.54 4.74
C GLY A 92 -17.36 2.08 5.36
N SER A 93 -16.67 1.26 6.14
CA SER A 93 -15.46 1.70 6.84
C SER A 93 -14.19 1.66 5.99
N ASP A 94 -14.19 0.97 4.85
CA ASP A 94 -12.97 0.56 4.15
C ASP A 94 -13.03 0.62 2.62
N GLN A 95 -14.15 1.03 2.02
CA GLN A 95 -14.23 1.29 0.58
C GLN A 95 -14.06 2.77 0.29
N ILE A 96 -13.04 3.11 -0.50
CA ILE A 96 -12.67 4.49 -0.78
C ILE A 96 -12.39 4.64 -2.26
N HIS A 97 -12.92 5.70 -2.85
CA HIS A 97 -12.59 6.16 -4.18
C HIS A 97 -12.18 7.63 -4.11
N VAL A 98 -10.94 7.92 -4.49
CA VAL A 98 -10.42 9.27 -4.64
C VAL A 98 -10.10 9.49 -6.09
N ARG A 99 -10.69 10.52 -6.71
CA ARG A 99 -10.46 10.82 -8.12
C ARG A 99 -10.20 12.31 -8.31
N ARG A 100 -9.17 12.62 -9.11
CA ARG A 100 -8.91 13.95 -9.65
C ARG A 100 -8.93 13.88 -11.17
N THR A 101 -9.69 14.75 -11.79
CA THR A 101 -9.78 14.88 -13.25
C THR A 101 -9.41 16.31 -13.62
N ALA A 102 -8.49 16.50 -14.57
CA ALA A 102 -8.17 17.82 -15.09
C ALA A 102 -9.34 18.38 -15.92
N LYS A 103 -9.57 19.69 -15.87
CA LYS A 103 -10.57 20.41 -16.68
C LYS A 103 -9.90 21.53 -17.49
N GLY A 104 -10.53 21.88 -18.62
CA GLY A 104 -10.04 22.94 -19.50
C GLY A 104 -8.61 22.68 -19.98
N ASP A 105 -7.77 23.71 -19.92
CA ASP A 105 -6.35 23.66 -20.31
C ASP A 105 -5.42 23.33 -19.13
N SER A 106 -5.97 22.80 -18.04
CA SER A 106 -5.20 22.45 -16.84
C SER A 106 -4.15 21.39 -17.13
N ARG A 107 -2.94 21.60 -16.57
CA ARG A 107 -1.83 20.64 -16.65
C ARG A 107 -1.83 19.63 -15.50
N LEU A 108 -2.89 19.60 -14.69
CA LEU A 108 -3.00 18.65 -13.60
C LEU A 108 -3.04 17.22 -14.16
N VAL A 109 -2.32 16.33 -13.49
CA VAL A 109 -2.30 14.92 -13.89
C VAL A 109 -3.53 14.23 -13.27
N PRO A 110 -4.40 13.60 -14.08
CA PRO A 110 -5.52 12.84 -13.56
C PRO A 110 -5.05 11.69 -12.67
N VAL A 111 -5.83 11.41 -11.62
CA VAL A 111 -5.54 10.34 -10.65
C VAL A 111 -6.84 9.64 -10.28
N ASP A 112 -6.86 8.32 -10.28
CA ASP A 112 -7.95 7.49 -9.75
C ASP A 112 -7.35 6.49 -8.75
N PHE A 113 -7.71 6.61 -7.47
CA PHE A 113 -7.29 5.70 -6.42
C PHE A 113 -8.50 4.98 -5.84
N ARG A 114 -8.45 3.65 -5.81
CA ARG A 114 -9.51 2.79 -5.29
C ARG A 114 -9.01 1.81 -4.26
N GLN A 115 -9.80 1.67 -3.21
CA GLN A 115 -9.67 0.65 -2.18
C GLN A 115 -11.02 -0.03 -1.98
N SER A 116 -11.03 -1.35 -1.93
CA SER A 116 -12.15 -2.19 -1.50
C SER A 116 -11.64 -3.27 -0.56
N ALA A 117 -12.52 -3.87 0.26
CA ALA A 117 -12.14 -4.83 1.30
C ALA A 117 -11.33 -6.03 0.77
N ASP A 118 -11.79 -6.59 -0.35
CA ASP A 118 -11.31 -7.89 -0.85
C ASP A 118 -10.45 -7.80 -2.12
N GLU A 119 -10.16 -6.60 -2.61
CA GLU A 119 -9.29 -6.41 -3.79
C GLU A 119 -8.00 -5.65 -3.42
N PRO A 120 -6.92 -5.87 -4.20
CA PRO A 120 -5.75 -5.00 -4.14
C PRO A 120 -6.13 -3.53 -4.39
N LEU A 121 -5.40 -2.62 -3.74
CA LEU A 121 -5.49 -1.20 -4.04
C LEU A 121 -5.13 -0.95 -5.49
N ARG A 122 -5.85 -0.03 -6.14
CA ARG A 122 -5.52 0.42 -7.49
C ARG A 122 -5.25 1.91 -7.46
N LEU A 123 -4.12 2.30 -8.02
CA LEU A 123 -3.77 3.68 -8.30
C LEU A 123 -3.55 3.81 -9.79
N THR A 124 -4.21 4.77 -10.39
CA THR A 124 -4.05 5.07 -11.79
C THR A 124 -3.71 6.54 -11.97
N VAL A 125 -2.69 6.83 -12.78
CA VAL A 125 -2.11 8.17 -12.95
C VAL A 125 -1.89 8.46 -14.43
N GLY A 126 -2.33 9.63 -14.89
CA GLY A 126 -2.13 10.07 -16.27
C GLY A 126 -3.45 10.28 -17.03
N PRO A 127 -3.39 10.88 -18.23
CA PRO A 127 -4.54 10.94 -19.13
C PRO A 127 -4.87 9.54 -19.67
N GLU A 128 -6.09 9.35 -20.17
CA GLU A 128 -6.59 8.05 -20.70
C GLU A 128 -5.68 7.46 -21.79
N GLU A 129 -5.02 8.31 -22.59
CA GLU A 129 -4.11 7.88 -23.67
C GLU A 129 -2.74 7.37 -23.18
N ASP A 130 -2.30 7.74 -21.97
CA ASP A 130 -0.99 7.40 -21.40
C ASP A 130 -1.11 7.03 -19.91
N GLU A 131 -2.14 6.24 -19.62
CA GLU A 131 -2.54 5.91 -18.27
C GLU A 131 -1.60 4.85 -17.66
N GLN A 132 -1.03 5.15 -16.49
CA GLN A 132 -0.22 4.21 -15.72
C GLN A 132 -1.02 3.64 -14.56
N ALA A 133 -1.34 2.35 -14.66
CA ALA A 133 -2.02 1.61 -13.60
C ALA A 133 -1.02 0.89 -12.67
N HIS A 134 -1.28 1.00 -11.37
CA HIS A 134 -0.50 0.36 -10.31
C HIS A 134 -1.46 -0.38 -9.37
N SER A 135 -1.14 -1.64 -9.10
CA SER A 135 -1.88 -2.48 -8.16
C SER A 135 -0.98 -2.84 -6.99
N SER A 136 -1.50 -2.82 -5.76
CA SER A 136 -0.72 -3.15 -4.56
C SER A 136 -1.60 -3.71 -3.45
N PRO A 137 -1.11 -4.66 -2.61
CA PRO A 137 -1.89 -5.22 -1.51
C PRO A 137 -2.27 -4.20 -0.45
N SER A 138 -1.45 -3.16 -0.26
CA SER A 138 -1.69 -2.10 0.71
C SER A 138 -1.03 -0.78 0.31
N LEU A 139 -1.42 0.31 0.98
CA LEU A 139 -0.95 1.67 0.74
C LEU A 139 0.55 1.77 1.00
N TRP A 140 1.05 1.07 2.02
CA TRP A 140 2.48 1.02 2.30
C TRP A 140 3.26 0.34 1.17
N HIS A 141 2.74 -0.74 0.58
CA HIS A 141 3.39 -1.38 -0.58
C HIS A 141 3.46 -0.39 -1.75
N LEU A 142 2.37 0.33 -2.00
CA LEU A 142 2.33 1.32 -3.07
C LEU A 142 3.33 2.47 -2.82
N LEU A 143 3.39 2.99 -1.59
CA LEU A 143 4.32 4.06 -1.18
C LEU A 143 5.80 3.65 -1.28
N ILE A 144 6.14 2.39 -1.00
CA ILE A 144 7.53 1.93 -1.09
C ILE A 144 7.91 1.53 -2.52
N THR A 145 7.01 0.87 -3.24
CA THR A 145 7.30 0.37 -4.59
C THR A 145 7.21 1.46 -5.66
N ARG A 146 6.45 2.53 -5.41
CA ARG A 146 6.24 3.67 -6.32
C ARG A 146 6.30 5.02 -5.55
N PRO A 147 7.41 5.33 -4.85
CA PRO A 147 7.44 6.47 -3.94
C PRO A 147 7.29 7.81 -4.67
N GLU A 148 7.92 7.97 -5.83
CA GLU A 148 7.85 9.22 -6.59
C GLU A 148 6.41 9.49 -7.07
N VAL A 149 5.78 8.48 -7.68
CA VAL A 149 4.39 8.57 -8.17
C VAL A 149 3.45 8.88 -7.01
N CYS A 150 3.61 8.20 -5.86
CA CYS A 150 2.75 8.44 -4.70
C CYS A 150 2.95 9.84 -4.11
N ARG A 151 4.21 10.25 -3.89
CA ARG A 151 4.55 11.56 -3.33
C ARG A 151 4.02 12.69 -4.20
N GLN A 152 4.11 12.56 -5.53
CA GLN A 152 3.66 13.58 -6.47
C GLN A 152 2.15 13.61 -6.67
N HIS A 153 1.49 12.44 -6.68
CA HIS A 153 0.11 12.34 -7.17
C HIS A 153 -0.91 11.88 -6.13
N LEU A 154 -0.57 10.89 -5.29
CA LEU A 154 -1.52 10.27 -4.37
C LEU A 154 -1.52 10.92 -2.98
N VAL A 155 -0.35 11.12 -2.38
CA VAL A 155 -0.20 11.65 -1.01
C VAL A 155 -0.92 13.00 -0.86
N PRO A 156 -0.80 13.98 -1.78
CA PRO A 156 -1.52 15.24 -1.64
C PRO A 156 -3.05 15.07 -1.60
N LEU A 157 -3.60 14.09 -2.32
CA LEU A 157 -5.04 13.82 -2.31
C LEU A 157 -5.49 13.14 -1.02
N LEU A 158 -4.64 12.28 -0.44
CA LEU A 158 -4.93 11.60 0.82
C LEU A 158 -4.76 12.52 2.05
N GLN A 159 -3.85 13.49 2.00
CA GLN A 159 -3.62 14.46 3.07
C GLN A 159 -4.83 15.37 3.34
N VAL A 160 -5.75 15.49 2.38
CA VAL A 160 -7.03 16.17 2.58
C VAL A 160 -7.89 15.47 3.65
N LEU A 161 -7.74 14.14 3.81
CA LEU A 161 -8.52 13.34 4.75
C LEU A 161 -8.04 13.51 6.19
N ASP A 162 -6.74 13.76 6.36
CA ASP A 162 -6.10 14.04 7.64
C ASP A 162 -4.80 14.81 7.38
N GLU A 163 -4.79 16.10 7.74
CA GLU A 163 -3.63 16.99 7.58
C GLU A 163 -2.40 16.51 8.38
N GLN A 164 -2.60 15.64 9.39
CA GLN A 164 -1.52 15.08 10.20
C GLN A 164 -0.84 13.88 9.53
N TRP A 165 -1.39 13.37 8.41
CA TRP A 165 -0.76 12.28 7.67
C TRP A 165 0.50 12.74 6.95
N ASP A 166 1.64 12.32 7.50
CA ASP A 166 2.92 12.39 6.82
C ASP A 166 3.30 11.03 6.22
N LEU A 167 2.54 10.61 5.20
CA LEU A 167 2.67 9.29 4.58
C LEU A 167 4.05 9.10 3.93
N SER A 168 4.61 10.16 3.35
CA SER A 168 5.92 10.12 2.70
C SER A 168 7.02 9.88 3.74
N THR A 169 7.07 10.69 4.80
CA THR A 169 8.05 10.50 5.89
C THR A 169 7.86 9.14 6.57
N THR A 170 6.61 8.71 6.77
CA THR A 170 6.33 7.38 7.36
C THR A 170 6.89 6.27 6.47
N ALA A 171 6.69 6.33 5.16
CA ALA A 171 7.23 5.33 4.23
C ALA A 171 8.78 5.33 4.21
N GLU A 172 9.42 6.50 4.29
CA GLU A 172 10.88 6.61 4.41
C GLU A 172 11.40 5.99 5.72
N GLN A 173 10.69 6.18 6.84
CA GLN A 173 11.02 5.55 8.12
C GLN A 173 10.82 4.03 8.10
N VAL A 174 9.82 3.54 7.37
CA VAL A 174 9.61 2.11 7.14
C VAL A 174 10.78 1.52 6.35
N GLU A 175 11.16 2.14 5.24
CA GLU A 175 12.29 1.71 4.42
C GLU A 175 13.59 1.70 5.21
N ALA A 176 13.87 2.75 5.99
CA ALA A 176 15.04 2.81 6.87
C ALA A 176 15.03 1.69 7.92
N SER A 177 13.87 1.38 8.49
CA SER A 177 13.73 0.30 9.47
C SER A 177 13.91 -1.09 8.85
N LEU A 178 13.41 -1.29 7.62
CA LEU A 178 13.63 -2.51 6.84
C LEU A 178 15.11 -2.73 6.57
N LEU A 179 15.81 -1.71 6.08
CA LEU A 179 17.23 -1.79 5.73
C LEU A 179 18.11 -2.00 6.96
N ARG A 180 17.79 -1.35 8.09
CA ARG A 180 18.48 -1.57 9.36
C ARG A 180 18.36 -3.02 9.82
N ALA A 181 17.14 -3.55 9.87
CA ALA A 181 16.91 -4.94 10.28
C ALA A 181 17.60 -5.94 9.34
N ALA A 182 17.65 -5.64 8.03
CA ALA A 182 18.41 -6.44 7.06
C ALA A 182 19.92 -6.42 7.34
N ALA A 183 20.48 -5.25 7.65
CA ALA A 183 21.90 -5.08 7.93
C ALA A 183 22.32 -5.75 9.26
N GLU A 184 21.44 -5.75 10.25
CA GLU A 184 21.64 -6.37 11.57
C GLU A 184 21.46 -7.90 11.53
N GLY A 185 20.84 -8.43 10.47
CA GLY A 185 20.54 -9.87 10.36
C GLY A 185 19.32 -10.30 11.17
N ASP A 186 18.50 -9.34 11.62
CA ASP A 186 17.33 -9.55 12.47
C ASP A 186 16.06 -9.93 11.68
N LEU A 187 16.18 -10.14 10.37
CA LEU A 187 15.07 -10.55 9.53
C LEU A 187 14.78 -12.04 9.70
N PRO A 188 13.53 -12.45 9.90
CA PRO A 188 13.22 -13.87 10.11
C PRO A 188 13.53 -14.72 8.87
N ASP A 189 13.86 -15.99 9.10
CA ASP A 189 14.15 -16.98 8.06
C ASP A 189 12.84 -17.48 7.41
N PRO A 190 12.61 -17.20 6.11
CA PRO A 190 11.42 -17.64 5.39
C PRO A 190 11.29 -19.16 5.30
N ARG A 191 12.41 -19.91 5.35
CA ARG A 191 12.38 -21.38 5.32
C ARG A 191 11.68 -21.96 6.53
N ARG A 192 11.91 -21.35 7.71
CA ARG A 192 11.23 -21.73 8.94
C ARG A 192 9.71 -21.57 8.82
N TRP A 193 9.22 -20.58 8.07
CA TRP A 193 7.78 -20.40 7.87
C TRP A 193 7.17 -21.50 7.01
N ALA A 194 7.88 -21.93 5.97
CA ALA A 194 7.48 -23.07 5.15
C ALA A 194 7.38 -24.35 6.00
N ASP A 195 8.41 -24.62 6.81
CA ASP A 195 8.42 -25.79 7.70
C ASP A 195 7.28 -25.75 8.74
N LEU A 196 6.92 -24.56 9.23
CA LEU A 196 5.80 -24.39 10.16
C LEU A 196 4.46 -24.61 9.48
N VAL A 197 4.26 -24.09 8.26
CA VAL A 197 3.03 -24.31 7.49
C VAL A 197 2.89 -25.78 7.12
N GLU A 198 3.97 -26.47 6.74
CA GLU A 198 3.94 -27.92 6.52
C GLU A 198 3.51 -28.66 7.79
N GLN A 199 4.05 -28.27 8.95
CA GLN A 199 3.70 -28.88 10.25
C GLN A 199 2.25 -28.61 10.70
N LEU A 200 1.54 -27.63 10.12
CA LEU A 200 0.11 -27.45 10.38
C LEU A 200 -0.73 -28.64 9.85
N GLY A 201 -0.22 -29.42 8.90
CA GLY A 201 -0.87 -30.63 8.37
C GLY A 201 -0.40 -31.94 9.04
N ASP A 202 0.49 -31.88 10.04
CA ASP A 202 1.08 -33.07 10.66
C ASP A 202 0.01 -33.95 11.34
N GLU A 203 0.10 -35.28 11.25
CA GLU A 203 -0.86 -36.19 11.88
C GLU A 203 -0.94 -36.02 13.42
N ARG A 204 0.16 -35.64 14.05
CA ARG A 204 0.25 -35.46 15.50
C ARG A 204 -0.27 -34.09 15.91
N TYR A 205 -1.38 -34.08 16.65
CA TYR A 205 -2.00 -32.87 17.18
C TYR A 205 -1.00 -31.92 17.88
N ALA A 206 -0.11 -32.46 18.71
CA ALA A 206 0.88 -31.66 19.44
C ALA A 206 1.83 -30.87 18.52
N ARG A 207 2.16 -31.41 17.33
CA ARG A 207 3.01 -30.71 16.34
C ARG A 207 2.23 -29.60 15.63
N ARG A 208 0.99 -29.88 15.21
CA ARG A 208 0.10 -28.87 14.62
C ARG A 208 -0.09 -27.67 15.54
N GLU A 209 -0.40 -27.92 16.82
CA GLU A 209 -0.60 -26.87 17.82
C GLU A 209 0.68 -26.12 18.18
N ALA A 210 1.84 -26.78 18.14
CA ALA A 210 3.12 -26.09 18.31
C ALA A 210 3.37 -25.13 17.13
N ALA A 211 3.17 -25.59 15.89
CA ALA A 211 3.35 -24.78 14.70
C ALA A 211 2.35 -23.61 14.62
N ASP A 212 1.08 -23.83 14.95
CA ASP A 212 0.06 -22.78 15.01
C ASP A 212 0.45 -21.68 16.01
N ARG A 213 0.83 -22.06 17.24
CA ARG A 213 1.27 -21.11 18.26
C ARG A 213 2.53 -20.35 17.84
N GLU A 214 3.47 -21.03 17.19
CA GLU A 214 4.71 -20.41 16.73
C GLU A 214 4.46 -19.41 15.59
N LEU A 215 3.63 -19.74 14.60
CA LEU A 215 3.22 -18.80 13.55
C LEU A 215 2.51 -17.57 14.12
N ARG A 216 1.64 -17.75 15.12
CA ARG A 216 1.02 -16.62 15.82
C ARG A 216 2.03 -15.77 16.58
N ALA A 217 3.01 -16.41 17.22
CA ALA A 217 4.05 -15.73 18.00
C ALA A 217 5.02 -14.93 17.12
N LEU A 218 5.22 -15.33 15.86
CA LEU A 218 5.98 -14.57 14.88
C LEU A 218 5.30 -13.24 14.52
N GLY A 219 3.98 -13.12 14.69
CA GLY A 219 3.25 -11.89 14.44
C GLY A 219 3.13 -11.55 12.95
N ARG A 220 3.11 -10.25 12.61
CA ARG A 220 2.78 -9.79 11.25
C ARG A 220 3.82 -10.13 10.18
N VAL A 221 5.05 -10.44 10.56
CA VAL A 221 6.12 -10.72 9.59
C VAL A 221 5.81 -11.93 8.70
N VAL A 222 4.95 -12.85 9.16
CA VAL A 222 4.51 -13.99 8.35
C VAL A 222 3.29 -13.69 7.48
N LEU A 223 2.60 -12.56 7.65
CA LEU A 223 1.33 -12.31 6.95
C LEU A 223 1.46 -12.36 5.44
N THR A 224 2.43 -11.63 4.87
CA THR A 224 2.63 -11.62 3.41
C THR A 224 2.98 -13.01 2.89
N TYR A 225 3.75 -13.78 3.66
CA TYR A 225 4.07 -15.16 3.29
C TYR A 225 2.81 -16.04 3.29
N LEU A 226 1.98 -15.96 4.34
CA LEU A 226 0.75 -16.75 4.48
C LEU A 226 -0.31 -16.37 3.44
N ASP A 227 -0.49 -15.07 3.16
CA ASP A 227 -1.42 -14.56 2.14
C ASP A 227 -0.98 -14.94 0.72
N GLY A 228 0.32 -15.12 0.49
CA GLY A 228 0.89 -15.53 -0.79
C GLY A 228 0.89 -17.03 -1.05
N LEU A 229 0.43 -17.86 -0.10
CA LEU A 229 0.33 -19.31 -0.30
C LEU A 229 -0.75 -19.64 -1.34
N ASP A 230 -0.43 -20.54 -2.27
CA ASP A 230 -1.42 -21.12 -3.17
C ASP A 230 -2.37 -22.04 -2.37
N PRO A 231 -3.66 -21.67 -2.21
CA PRO A 231 -4.60 -22.44 -1.40
C PRO A 231 -4.81 -23.85 -1.93
N SER A 232 -4.59 -24.10 -3.23
CA SER A 232 -4.76 -25.42 -3.84
C SER A 232 -3.68 -26.43 -3.43
N ARG A 233 -2.57 -25.95 -2.87
CA ARG A 233 -1.44 -26.76 -2.39
C ARG A 233 -1.51 -27.07 -0.90
N LEU A 234 -2.47 -26.47 -0.19
CA LEU A 234 -2.70 -26.69 1.23
C LEU A 234 -3.77 -27.77 1.42
N ASP A 235 -3.58 -28.66 2.38
CA ASP A 235 -4.67 -29.51 2.84
C ASP A 235 -5.74 -28.69 3.59
N ALA A 236 -6.89 -29.33 3.89
CA ALA A 236 -8.01 -28.64 4.53
C ALA A 236 -7.69 -28.10 5.93
N GLU A 237 -6.85 -28.79 6.72
CA GLU A 237 -6.46 -28.37 8.07
C GLU A 237 -5.47 -27.20 7.99
N GLN A 238 -4.48 -27.29 7.10
CA GLN A 238 -3.53 -26.21 6.82
C GLN A 238 -4.26 -24.95 6.38
N HIS A 239 -5.14 -25.07 5.37
CA HIS A 239 -5.91 -23.95 4.85
C HIS A 239 -6.76 -23.29 5.94
N TYR A 240 -7.49 -24.08 6.73
CA TYR A 240 -8.30 -23.58 7.84
C TYR A 240 -7.48 -22.81 8.88
N ARG A 241 -6.32 -23.35 9.29
CA ARG A 241 -5.45 -22.72 10.30
C ARG A 241 -4.78 -21.47 9.79
N VAL A 242 -4.25 -21.51 8.56
CA VAL A 242 -3.65 -20.34 7.90
C VAL A 242 -4.65 -19.20 7.85
N GLN A 243 -5.88 -19.45 7.37
CA GLN A 243 -6.92 -18.42 7.34
C GLN A 243 -7.22 -17.83 8.72
N ARG A 244 -7.29 -18.66 9.77
CA ARG A 244 -7.51 -18.18 11.14
C ARG A 244 -6.34 -17.39 11.71
N ILE A 245 -5.11 -17.73 11.34
CA ILE A 245 -3.91 -16.99 11.74
C ILE A 245 -3.92 -15.62 11.05
N VAL A 246 -4.14 -15.59 9.73
CA VAL A 246 -4.26 -14.35 8.94
C VAL A 246 -5.34 -13.45 9.52
N MET A 247 -6.56 -13.96 9.72
CA MET A 247 -7.67 -13.17 10.28
C MET A 247 -7.34 -12.57 11.65
N MET A 248 -6.68 -13.33 12.53
CA MET A 248 -6.29 -12.85 13.86
C MET A 248 -5.21 -11.77 13.78
N LEU A 249 -4.17 -12.01 12.99
CA LEU A 249 -3.03 -11.09 12.84
C LEU A 249 -3.41 -9.80 12.09
N SER A 250 -4.42 -9.85 11.22
CA SER A 250 -4.94 -8.67 10.51
C SER A 250 -5.86 -7.80 11.37
N ALA A 251 -6.55 -8.37 12.36
CA ALA A 251 -7.52 -7.66 13.20
C ALA A 251 -6.90 -6.91 14.40
N SER A 252 -5.63 -7.16 14.74
CA SER A 252 -5.06 -6.77 16.05
C SER A 252 -4.46 -5.36 16.12
N ILE A 253 -4.79 -4.44 15.21
CA ILE A 253 -4.08 -3.16 15.09
C ILE A 253 -5.04 -1.98 15.14
N GLU A 254 -4.75 -1.05 16.04
CA GLU A 254 -5.41 0.26 16.08
C GLU A 254 -4.70 1.28 15.18
N ASN A 255 -3.37 1.22 15.05
CA ASN A 255 -2.57 2.09 14.17
C ASN A 255 -1.29 1.41 13.67
N ASP A 256 -0.91 1.68 12.42
CA ASP A 256 0.37 1.25 11.87
C ASP A 256 1.53 2.15 12.35
N THR A 257 2.61 1.54 12.85
CA THR A 257 3.87 2.25 13.18
C THR A 257 5.00 1.81 12.24
N PRO A 258 6.02 2.65 11.96
CA PRO A 258 7.08 2.30 11.02
C PRO A 258 7.79 0.96 11.31
N PRO A 259 8.18 0.64 12.56
CA PRO A 259 8.81 -0.65 12.86
C PRO A 259 7.88 -1.85 12.64
N GLN A 260 6.57 -1.70 12.91
CA GLN A 260 5.59 -2.78 12.68
C GLN A 260 5.34 -3.01 11.19
N ILE A 261 5.24 -1.93 10.40
CA ILE A 261 5.10 -2.02 8.95
C ILE A 261 6.37 -2.64 8.35
N ALA A 262 7.56 -2.22 8.79
CA ALA A 262 8.83 -2.79 8.35
C ALA A 262 8.93 -4.28 8.68
N SER A 263 8.56 -4.66 9.91
CA SER A 263 8.49 -6.07 10.29
C SER A 263 7.54 -6.85 9.38
N TRP A 264 6.33 -6.32 9.10
CA TRP A 264 5.39 -6.95 8.18
C TRP A 264 5.98 -7.12 6.76
N MET A 265 6.61 -6.09 6.23
CA MET A 265 7.11 -6.05 4.85
C MET A 265 8.43 -6.82 4.65
N ALA A 266 9.14 -7.15 5.71
CA ALA A 266 10.39 -7.89 5.64
C ALA A 266 10.25 -9.27 4.96
N GLY A 267 9.04 -9.84 4.99
CA GLY A 267 8.68 -11.09 4.33
C GLY A 267 8.24 -10.96 2.88
N ASP A 268 8.15 -9.75 2.30
CA ASP A 268 7.60 -9.54 0.96
C ASP A 268 8.69 -9.40 -0.12
N PRO A 269 8.81 -10.36 -1.07
CA PRO A 269 9.74 -10.25 -2.20
C PRO A 269 9.54 -9.01 -3.08
N ALA A 270 8.30 -8.52 -3.25
CA ALA A 270 8.00 -7.36 -4.09
C ALA A 270 8.60 -6.07 -3.52
N VAL A 271 8.62 -5.93 -2.19
CA VAL A 271 9.27 -4.80 -1.50
C VAL A 271 10.77 -4.82 -1.77
N TRP A 272 11.44 -5.96 -1.56
CA TRP A 272 12.88 -6.08 -1.79
C TRP A 272 13.25 -5.93 -3.27
N LEU A 273 12.42 -6.43 -4.19
CA LEU A 273 12.58 -6.20 -5.62
C LEU A 273 12.51 -4.71 -5.97
N ALA A 274 11.60 -3.94 -5.35
CA ALA A 274 11.52 -2.51 -5.57
C ALA A 274 12.75 -1.76 -5.04
N LEU A 275 13.32 -2.20 -3.91
CA LEU A 275 14.52 -1.57 -3.35
C LEU A 275 15.78 -1.76 -4.22
N LEU A 276 15.78 -2.69 -5.19
CA LEU A 276 16.87 -2.84 -6.16
C LEU A 276 17.01 -1.64 -7.11
N SER A 277 15.98 -0.81 -7.28
CA SER A 277 16.04 0.38 -8.14
C SER A 277 16.60 1.61 -7.44
N ARG A 278 16.82 1.57 -6.11
CA ARG A 278 17.32 2.70 -5.33
C ARG A 278 18.72 3.13 -5.78
N ASP A 279 19.04 4.41 -5.61
CA ASP A 279 20.31 4.99 -6.06
C ASP A 279 21.51 4.60 -5.19
N ASP A 280 21.28 4.28 -3.93
CA ASP A 280 22.32 3.83 -3.01
C ASP A 280 22.70 2.35 -3.25
N GLU A 281 24.00 2.08 -3.45
CA GLU A 281 24.49 0.72 -3.71
C GLU A 281 24.31 -0.19 -2.50
N SER A 282 24.49 0.33 -1.28
CA SER A 282 24.39 -0.49 -0.06
C SER A 282 22.98 -1.04 0.12
N THR A 283 21.98 -0.21 -0.16
CA THR A 283 20.55 -0.55 -0.21
C THR A 283 20.29 -1.66 -1.23
N ARG A 284 20.78 -1.50 -2.47
CA ARG A 284 20.63 -2.52 -3.52
C ARG A 284 21.25 -3.86 -3.14
N ARG A 285 22.41 -3.84 -2.49
CA ARG A 285 23.11 -5.06 -2.03
C ARG A 285 22.32 -5.80 -0.95
N LEU A 286 21.84 -5.08 0.08
CA LEU A 286 21.00 -5.66 1.13
C LEU A 286 19.71 -6.24 0.56
N ALA A 287 19.07 -5.50 -0.35
CA ALA A 287 17.86 -5.93 -1.01
C ALA A 287 18.06 -7.20 -1.85
N ALA A 288 19.15 -7.29 -2.63
CA ALA A 288 19.47 -8.49 -3.40
C ALA A 288 19.74 -9.71 -2.50
N GLN A 289 20.48 -9.53 -1.41
CA GLN A 289 20.74 -10.59 -0.43
C GLN A 289 19.44 -11.11 0.20
N ARG A 290 18.57 -10.19 0.65
CA ARG A 290 17.31 -10.57 1.29
C ARG A 290 16.33 -11.19 0.31
N LEU A 291 16.23 -10.66 -0.90
CA LEU A 291 15.42 -11.26 -1.96
C LEU A 291 15.90 -12.69 -2.27
N GLY A 292 17.21 -12.91 -2.33
CA GLY A 292 17.76 -14.26 -2.52
C GLY A 292 17.41 -15.22 -1.38
N ALA A 293 17.41 -14.75 -0.13
CA ALA A 293 16.98 -15.55 1.02
C ALA A 293 15.49 -15.92 0.94
N LEU A 294 14.62 -14.96 0.57
CA LEU A 294 13.18 -15.19 0.38
C LEU A 294 12.87 -16.17 -0.75
N LEU A 295 13.61 -16.09 -1.85
CA LEU A 295 13.47 -17.00 -3.00
C LEU A 295 14.19 -18.34 -2.78
N GLY A 296 14.92 -18.51 -1.68
CA GLY A 296 15.71 -19.68 -1.37
C GLY A 296 16.92 -19.90 -2.29
N LYS A 297 17.25 -18.96 -3.17
CA LYS A 297 18.34 -19.02 -4.16
C LYS A 297 18.96 -17.64 -4.41
N PRO A 298 20.26 -17.54 -4.73
CA PRO A 298 20.87 -16.26 -5.11
C PRO A 298 20.17 -15.63 -6.32
N VAL A 299 20.02 -14.30 -6.31
CA VAL A 299 19.49 -13.53 -7.44
C VAL A 299 20.62 -13.08 -8.36
N ALA A 300 20.39 -13.17 -9.67
CA ALA A 300 21.33 -12.68 -10.68
C ALA A 300 21.15 -11.16 -10.84
N PHE A 301 21.75 -10.39 -9.93
CA PHE A 301 21.67 -8.93 -9.90
C PHE A 301 23.02 -8.33 -9.51
N ASP A 302 23.48 -7.33 -10.27
CA ASP A 302 24.70 -6.59 -9.97
C ASP A 302 24.35 -5.23 -9.35
N PRO A 303 24.59 -5.03 -8.03
CA PRO A 303 24.27 -3.77 -7.38
C PRO A 303 25.13 -2.61 -7.88
N ALA A 304 26.30 -2.84 -8.48
CA ALA A 304 27.19 -1.78 -8.97
C ALA A 304 26.96 -1.43 -10.45
N ALA A 305 26.12 -2.17 -11.17
CA ALA A 305 25.83 -1.93 -12.58
C ALA A 305 25.20 -0.55 -12.81
N ASP A 306 25.31 -0.02 -14.03
CA ASP A 306 24.69 1.25 -14.42
C ASP A 306 23.14 1.17 -14.38
N PRO A 307 22.42 2.31 -14.30
CA PRO A 307 20.96 2.31 -14.15
C PRO A 307 20.20 1.55 -15.23
N ALA A 308 20.64 1.57 -16.49
CA ALA A 308 19.95 0.89 -17.58
C ALA A 308 20.13 -0.63 -17.48
N THR A 309 21.34 -1.08 -17.16
CA THR A 309 21.62 -2.50 -16.89
C THR A 309 20.81 -3.01 -15.69
N ARG A 310 20.76 -2.25 -14.59
CA ARG A 310 19.95 -2.61 -13.41
C ARG A 310 18.47 -2.72 -13.73
N ALA A 311 17.92 -1.77 -14.49
CA ALA A 311 16.53 -1.80 -14.92
C ALA A 311 16.21 -3.09 -15.71
N GLY A 312 17.09 -3.51 -16.61
CA GLY A 312 16.97 -4.76 -17.34
C GLY A 312 16.99 -6.00 -16.43
N GLN A 313 17.89 -6.05 -15.44
CA GLN A 313 17.96 -7.14 -14.46
C GLN A 313 16.71 -7.21 -13.57
N ILE A 314 16.19 -6.06 -13.13
CA ILE A 314 14.97 -5.98 -12.31
C ILE A 314 13.76 -6.52 -13.08
N GLU A 315 13.63 -6.20 -14.37
CA GLU A 315 12.52 -6.68 -15.20
C GLU A 315 12.58 -8.21 -15.41
N GLN A 316 13.78 -8.76 -15.58
CA GLN A 316 13.98 -10.21 -15.64
C GLN A 316 13.57 -10.89 -14.32
N LEU A 317 14.01 -10.35 -13.17
CA LEU A 317 13.62 -10.86 -11.85
C LEU A 317 12.12 -10.76 -11.60
N ARG A 318 11.49 -9.65 -11.98
CA ARG A 318 10.03 -9.46 -11.89
C ARG A 318 9.28 -10.55 -12.65
N SER A 319 9.70 -10.83 -13.88
CA SER A 319 9.12 -11.89 -14.71
C SER A 319 9.25 -13.28 -14.08
N GLN A 320 10.38 -13.56 -13.42
CA GLN A 320 10.60 -14.83 -12.71
C GLN A 320 9.71 -14.96 -11.48
N ILE A 321 9.62 -13.90 -10.65
CA ILE A 321 8.83 -13.91 -9.42
C ILE A 321 7.34 -14.03 -9.73
N LEU A 322 6.82 -13.22 -10.66
CA LEU A 322 5.41 -13.28 -11.06
C LEU A 322 5.05 -14.59 -11.78
N GLY A 323 6.00 -15.21 -12.48
CA GLY A 323 5.82 -16.53 -13.08
C GLY A 323 5.70 -17.67 -12.07
N HIS A 324 6.17 -17.47 -10.83
CA HIS A 324 6.10 -18.46 -9.74
C HIS A 324 4.90 -18.28 -8.80
N ILE A 325 4.15 -17.17 -8.90
CA ILE A 325 2.99 -16.84 -8.05
C ILE A 325 1.65 -17.29 -8.71
N LYS A 326 1.70 -18.05 -9.81
CA LYS A 326 0.53 -18.68 -10.43
C LYS A 326 0.41 -20.15 -10.07
#